data_AF-A0A9X8N6I2-F1
#
_entry.id   AF-A0A9X8N6I2-F1
#
_cell.length_a   1.000
_cell.length_b   1.000
_cell.length_c   1.000
_cell.angle_alpha   90.00
_cell.angle_beta   90.00
_cell.angle_gamma   90.00
#
_symmetry.space_group_name_H-M   'P 1'
#
loop_
_entity.id
_entity.type
_entity.pdbx_description
1 polymer ?
#
loop_
_entity_poly.entity_id
_entity_poly.type
_entity_poly.pdbx_seq_one_letter_code
_entity_poly.pdbx_strand_id
1 'polypeptide(L)'
;MAAQAPGGSAGADRPFAVVEDVAVDALDEWMSFGSLPVVRETTPRIADVMGRGHTLRFQATDAAPEAAADWLIALEADALTWHRPPSPALSPPPPLSASVERGDPHERGGAPDALAAPATTTVRGALSDLLLLVYGRIPTRGAAPAPVGAGTGPVEIRGDVPLLDAWLHAVSFWLRE
;
A
#
# COMPACT_ATOMS: atom_id res chain seq x y z
N MET A 1 42.01 -31.95 -29.78
CA MET A 1 40.55 -32.13 -29.94
C MET A 1 39.92 -31.73 -28.62
N ALA A 2 39.47 -30.48 -28.49
CA ALA A 2 39.02 -29.91 -27.23
C ALA A 2 37.63 -30.45 -26.87
N ALA A 3 37.48 -30.94 -25.64
CA ALA A 3 36.21 -31.36 -25.09
C ALA A 3 35.34 -30.13 -24.82
N GLN A 4 34.15 -30.11 -25.41
CA GLN A 4 33.10 -29.15 -25.13
C GLN A 4 32.66 -29.36 -23.67
N ALA A 5 32.87 -28.37 -22.80
CA ALA A 5 32.21 -28.33 -21.50
C ALA A 5 30.69 -28.20 -21.72
N PRO A 6 29.84 -28.85 -20.92
CA PRO A 6 28.40 -28.60 -20.99
C PRO A 6 28.18 -27.13 -20.62
N GLY A 7 27.64 -26.37 -21.58
CA GLY A 7 27.15 -25.03 -21.36
C GLY A 7 25.97 -25.08 -20.40
N GLY A 8 26.27 -25.08 -19.10
CA GLY A 8 25.29 -24.74 -18.09
C GLY A 8 24.90 -23.30 -18.30
N SER A 9 23.74 -23.04 -18.91
CA SER A 9 23.05 -21.78 -18.72
C SER A 9 22.71 -21.73 -17.23
N ALA A 10 23.57 -21.11 -16.43
CA ALA A 10 23.17 -20.61 -15.14
C ALA A 10 22.00 -19.66 -15.41
N GLY A 11 20.78 -20.12 -15.14
CA GLY A 11 19.64 -19.24 -15.04
C GLY A 11 19.97 -18.26 -13.93
N ALA A 12 20.44 -17.07 -14.29
CA ALA A 12 20.54 -15.99 -13.34
C ALA A 12 19.13 -15.76 -12.80
N ASP A 13 19.00 -15.85 -11.48
CA ASP A 13 17.81 -15.51 -10.71
C ASP A 13 17.41 -14.09 -11.14
N ARG A 14 16.43 -13.98 -12.06
CA ARG A 14 15.99 -12.66 -12.51
C ARG A 14 14.99 -12.16 -11.48
N PRO A 15 15.16 -10.92 -11.00
CA PRO A 15 14.18 -10.36 -10.09
C PRO A 15 12.81 -10.29 -10.76
N PHE A 16 11.76 -10.49 -9.97
CA PHE A 16 10.38 -10.35 -10.44
C PHE A 16 10.13 -8.90 -10.88
N ALA A 17 9.70 -8.72 -12.13
CA ALA A 17 9.33 -7.43 -12.69
C ALA A 17 7.90 -7.49 -13.21
N VAL A 18 7.18 -6.39 -13.05
CA VAL A 18 5.78 -6.23 -13.46
C VAL A 18 5.63 -4.85 -14.10
N VAL A 19 4.73 -4.72 -15.07
CA VAL A 19 4.44 -3.43 -15.70
C VAL A 19 3.64 -2.55 -14.72
N GLU A 20 3.89 -1.24 -14.72
CA GLU A 20 3.34 -0.29 -13.74
C GLU A 20 1.81 -0.38 -13.63
N ASP A 21 1.10 -0.29 -14.75
CA ASP A 21 -0.37 -0.33 -14.81
C ASP A 21 -0.92 -1.64 -14.23
N VAL A 22 -0.35 -2.77 -14.62
CA VAL A 22 -0.74 -4.09 -14.10
C VAL A 22 -0.50 -4.20 -12.59
N ALA A 23 0.59 -3.63 -12.08
CA ALA A 23 0.88 -3.69 -10.65
C ALA A 23 -0.05 -2.80 -9.83
N VAL A 24 -0.37 -1.61 -10.37
CA VAL A 24 -1.32 -0.65 -9.80
C VAL A 24 -2.72 -1.26 -9.78
N ASP A 25 -3.17 -1.86 -10.88
CA ASP A 25 -4.45 -2.57 -10.98
C ASP A 25 -4.51 -3.75 -10.01
N ALA A 26 -3.45 -4.57 -9.95
CA ALA A 26 -3.40 -5.71 -9.04
C ALA A 26 -3.51 -5.29 -7.56
N LEU A 27 -2.92 -4.16 -7.18
CA LEU A 27 -3.07 -3.60 -5.84
C LEU A 27 -4.47 -3.00 -5.60
N ASP A 28 -5.09 -2.34 -6.58
CA ASP A 28 -6.49 -1.88 -6.46
C ASP A 28 -7.47 -3.04 -6.26
N GLU A 29 -7.31 -4.09 -7.06
CA GLU A 29 -8.09 -5.31 -6.92
C GLU A 29 -7.85 -5.95 -5.56
N TRP A 30 -6.60 -6.00 -5.09
CA TRP A 30 -6.28 -6.48 -3.76
C TRP A 30 -6.99 -5.72 -2.65
N MET A 31 -6.97 -4.38 -2.69
CA MET A 31 -7.68 -3.54 -1.71
C MET A 31 -9.20 -3.74 -1.81
N SER A 32 -9.73 -3.90 -3.03
CA SER A 32 -11.15 -4.17 -3.28
C SER A 32 -11.59 -5.50 -2.67
N PHE A 33 -10.88 -6.60 -2.95
CA PHE A 33 -11.16 -7.90 -2.33
C PHE A 33 -11.00 -7.86 -0.81
N GLY A 34 -9.96 -7.18 -0.31
CA GLY A 34 -9.73 -6.98 1.11
C GLY A 34 -10.86 -6.23 1.84
N SER A 35 -11.66 -5.45 1.12
CA SER A 35 -12.80 -4.69 1.65
C SER A 35 -14.14 -5.44 1.63
N LEU A 36 -14.18 -6.64 1.02
CA LEU A 36 -15.41 -7.42 0.96
C LEU A 36 -15.83 -7.94 2.35
N PRO A 37 -17.14 -7.99 2.66
CA PRO A 37 -17.64 -8.51 3.93
C PRO A 37 -17.14 -9.93 4.26
N VAL A 38 -16.96 -10.77 3.24
CA VAL A 38 -16.47 -12.16 3.37
C VAL A 38 -15.13 -12.25 4.12
N VAL A 39 -14.25 -11.24 4.00
CA VAL A 39 -12.96 -11.23 4.72
C VAL A 39 -13.19 -11.28 6.24
N ARG A 40 -14.20 -10.56 6.75
CA ARG A 40 -14.57 -10.54 8.17
C ARG A 40 -15.28 -11.82 8.59
N GLU A 41 -16.10 -12.37 7.71
CA GLU A 41 -16.83 -13.62 7.95
C GLU A 41 -15.88 -14.82 8.05
N THR A 42 -14.84 -14.85 7.21
CA THR A 42 -13.87 -15.96 7.16
C THR A 42 -12.66 -15.78 8.07
N THR A 43 -12.27 -14.54 8.38
CA THR A 43 -11.14 -14.25 9.27
C THR A 43 -11.55 -13.45 10.50
N PRO A 44 -12.14 -14.06 11.55
CA PRO A 44 -12.61 -13.36 12.75
C PRO A 44 -11.55 -12.51 13.45
N ARG A 45 -10.28 -12.89 13.33
CA ARG A 45 -9.13 -12.19 13.91
C ARG A 45 -8.95 -10.76 13.38
N ILE A 46 -9.51 -10.43 12.22
CA ILE A 46 -9.48 -9.04 11.71
C ILE A 46 -10.24 -8.09 12.65
N ALA A 47 -11.23 -8.58 13.41
CA ALA A 47 -11.99 -7.77 14.36
C ALA A 47 -11.11 -7.17 15.48
N ASP A 48 -9.98 -7.80 15.81
CA ASP A 48 -9.08 -7.32 16.86
C ASP A 48 -8.45 -5.95 16.53
N VAL A 49 -8.36 -5.63 15.25
CA VAL A 49 -7.73 -4.41 14.74
C VAL A 49 -8.70 -3.38 14.16
N MET A 50 -9.99 -3.73 14.06
CA MET A 50 -11.07 -2.88 13.55
C MET A 50 -11.59 -1.89 14.61
N GLY A 51 -12.20 -0.79 14.18
CA GLY A 51 -12.95 0.13 15.05
C GLY A 51 -12.11 0.99 15.99
N ARG A 52 -10.78 1.01 15.81
CA ARG A 52 -9.83 1.77 16.65
C ARG A 52 -9.34 3.06 16.00
N GLY A 53 -9.93 3.45 14.88
CA GLY A 53 -9.41 4.55 14.06
C GLY A 53 -8.05 4.24 13.43
N HIS A 54 -7.72 2.95 13.29
CA HIS A 54 -6.49 2.51 12.67
C HIS A 54 -6.53 2.69 11.16
N THR A 55 -5.40 3.08 10.59
CA THR A 55 -5.23 3.21 9.14
C THR A 55 -3.95 2.54 8.66
N LEU A 56 -4.01 1.88 7.50
CA LEU A 56 -2.84 1.36 6.80
C LEU A 56 -2.64 2.16 5.52
N ARG A 57 -1.40 2.55 5.22
CA ARG A 57 -1.05 3.22 3.96
C ARG A 57 -0.01 2.41 3.20
N PHE A 58 -0.23 2.18 1.92
CA PHE A 58 0.74 1.58 1.00
C PHE A 58 1.17 2.65 0.01
N GLN A 59 2.48 2.83 -0.18
CA GLN A 59 3.03 3.86 -1.05
C GLN A 59 4.09 3.27 -1.98
N ALA A 60 3.84 3.30 -3.28
CA ALA A 60 4.84 2.94 -4.27
C ALA A 60 5.95 3.99 -4.32
N THR A 61 7.19 3.57 -4.58
CA THR A 61 8.35 4.46 -4.68
C THR A 61 8.83 4.70 -6.11
N ASP A 62 8.39 3.87 -7.04
CA ASP A 62 8.88 3.77 -8.42
C ASP A 62 7.78 4.00 -9.47
N ALA A 63 6.63 4.51 -9.06
CA ALA A 63 5.50 4.83 -9.94
C ALA A 63 5.49 6.30 -10.36
N ALA A 64 5.01 6.58 -11.56
CA ALA A 64 4.73 7.93 -12.01
C ALA A 64 3.68 8.63 -11.12
N PRO A 65 3.76 9.95 -10.87
CA PRO A 65 2.78 10.68 -10.06
C PRO A 65 1.33 10.52 -10.54
N GLU A 66 1.12 10.39 -11.85
CA GLU A 66 -0.17 10.21 -12.51
C GLU A 66 -0.82 8.87 -12.19
N ALA A 67 -0.03 7.85 -11.86
CA ALA A 67 -0.52 6.54 -11.45
C ALA A 67 -1.18 6.56 -10.06
N ALA A 68 -0.98 7.64 -9.28
CA ALA A 68 -1.52 7.80 -7.92
C ALA A 68 -1.33 6.54 -7.06
N ALA A 69 -0.12 5.95 -7.11
CA ALA A 69 0.24 4.68 -6.48
C ALA A 69 0.43 4.81 -4.96
N ASP A 70 -0.63 5.25 -4.30
CA ASP A 70 -0.78 5.46 -2.87
C ASP A 70 -2.17 5.00 -2.47
N TRP A 71 -2.26 4.08 -1.51
CA TRP A 71 -3.53 3.50 -1.03
C TRP A 71 -3.65 3.73 0.46
N LEU A 72 -4.77 4.28 0.90
CA LEU A 72 -5.10 4.47 2.30
C LEU A 72 -6.32 3.62 2.66
N ILE A 73 -6.11 2.71 3.61
CA ILE A 73 -7.12 1.81 4.16
C ILE A 73 -7.52 2.32 5.54
N ALA A 74 -8.82 2.45 5.79
CA ALA A 74 -9.37 2.72 7.10
C ALA A 74 -10.06 1.46 7.65
N LEU A 75 -9.73 1.12 8.89
CA LEU A 75 -10.28 -0.03 9.62
C LEU A 75 -11.35 0.49 10.59
N GLU A 76 -12.53 0.78 10.06
CA GLU A 76 -13.67 1.26 10.85
C GLU A 76 -14.28 0.10 11.66
N ALA A 77 -15.30 0.36 12.48
CA ALA A 77 -15.89 -0.70 13.31
C ALA A 77 -16.60 -1.76 12.46
N ASP A 78 -17.33 -1.31 11.44
CA ASP A 78 -18.24 -2.16 10.67
C ASP A 78 -17.75 -2.43 9.24
N ALA A 79 -16.81 -1.64 8.74
CA ALA A 79 -16.33 -1.74 7.37
C ALA A 79 -14.83 -1.46 7.26
N LEU A 80 -14.18 -2.18 6.36
CA LEU A 80 -12.88 -1.79 5.85
C LEU A 80 -13.12 -0.97 4.60
N THR A 81 -12.68 0.28 4.60
CA THR A 81 -12.79 1.17 3.43
C THR A 81 -11.40 1.50 2.92
N TRP A 82 -11.29 1.79 1.64
CA TRP A 82 -10.02 2.22 1.06
C TRP A 82 -10.25 3.27 -0.03
N HIS A 83 -9.25 4.09 -0.26
CA HIS A 83 -9.19 5.03 -1.38
C HIS A 83 -7.74 5.29 -1.75
N ARG A 84 -7.51 5.86 -2.95
CA ARG A 84 -6.24 6.49 -3.29
C ARG A 84 -6.27 7.95 -2.84
N PRO A 85 -5.40 8.39 -1.90
CA PRO A 85 -5.30 9.80 -1.59
C PRO A 85 -4.93 10.56 -2.87
N PRO A 86 -5.37 11.82 -3.01
CA PRO A 86 -4.84 12.66 -4.08
C PRO A 86 -3.32 12.69 -3.93
N SER A 87 -2.62 12.47 -5.04
CA SER A 87 -1.18 12.75 -5.07
C SER A 87 -0.99 14.17 -4.53
N PRO A 88 0.05 14.45 -3.72
CA PRO A 88 0.38 15.81 -3.32
C PRO A 88 0.92 16.61 -4.52
N ALA A 89 0.21 16.59 -5.65
CA ALA A 89 0.38 17.51 -6.74
C ALA A 89 -0.03 18.88 -6.21
N LEU A 90 0.90 19.84 -6.34
CA LEU A 90 0.78 21.26 -6.03
C LEU A 90 -0.65 21.69 -5.76
N SER A 91 -0.95 22.00 -4.49
CA SER A 91 -2.14 22.78 -4.15
C SER A 91 -2.26 23.88 -5.22
N PRO A 92 -3.36 23.94 -6.00
CA PRO A 92 -3.46 24.94 -7.05
C PRO A 92 -3.19 26.29 -6.39
N PRO A 93 -2.30 27.14 -6.96
CA PRO A 93 -2.04 28.43 -6.35
C PRO A 93 -3.40 29.11 -6.16
N PRO A 94 -3.70 29.64 -4.96
CA PRO A 94 -4.98 30.29 -4.73
C PRO A 94 -5.20 31.31 -5.86
N PRO A 95 -6.40 31.43 -6.44
CA PRO A 95 -6.62 32.37 -7.52
C PRO A 95 -6.13 33.74 -7.08
N LEU A 96 -5.29 34.38 -7.90
CA LEU A 96 -4.85 35.76 -7.70
C LEU A 96 -6.01 36.71 -7.99
N SER A 97 -7.09 36.62 -7.18
CA SER A 97 -8.16 37.61 -7.02
C SER A 97 -9.28 37.00 -6.17
N ALA A 98 -9.22 37.21 -4.87
CA ALA A 98 -10.41 37.44 -4.06
C ALA A 98 -10.01 38.42 -2.96
N SER A 99 -10.37 39.68 -3.15
CA SER A 99 -10.28 40.71 -2.13
C SER A 99 -10.89 40.18 -0.84
N VAL A 100 -10.15 40.30 0.26
CA VAL A 100 -10.64 40.02 1.61
C VAL A 100 -11.78 40.99 1.92
N GLU A 101 -13.02 40.56 1.67
CA GLU A 101 -14.19 41.09 2.36
C GLU A 101 -14.22 40.40 3.73
N ARG A 102 -13.90 41.20 4.75
CA ARG A 102 -13.86 40.78 6.15
C ARG A 102 -15.30 40.55 6.64
N GLY A 103 -15.77 39.31 6.63
CA GLY A 103 -17.09 38.90 7.12
C GLY A 103 -17.03 37.73 8.12
N ASP A 104 -17.62 37.96 9.29
CA ASP A 104 -17.92 37.14 10.47
C ASP A 104 -17.18 35.81 10.82
N PRO A 105 -16.74 35.63 12.08
CA PRO A 105 -16.08 34.41 12.55
C PRO A 105 -17.10 33.42 13.13
N HIS A 106 -17.91 32.76 12.30
CA HIS A 106 -18.80 31.72 12.85
C HIS A 106 -19.07 30.50 11.97
N GLU A 107 -18.15 30.06 11.12
CA GLU A 107 -18.18 28.67 10.62
C GLU A 107 -16.76 28.12 10.47
N ARG A 108 -16.24 27.49 11.54
CA ARG A 108 -15.06 26.61 11.40
C ARG A 108 -15.54 25.29 10.80
N GLY A 109 -15.62 25.25 9.48
CA GLY A 109 -15.59 23.99 8.74
C GLY A 109 -14.37 23.19 9.18
N GLY A 110 -14.57 21.89 9.41
CA GLY A 110 -13.52 20.96 9.80
C GLY A 110 -12.31 21.11 8.87
N ALA A 111 -11.13 21.23 9.46
CA ALA A 111 -9.91 21.55 8.75
C ALA A 111 -9.58 20.47 7.68
N PRO A 112 -9.05 20.88 6.51
CA PRO A 112 -8.50 19.95 5.50
C PRO A 112 -7.30 19.12 5.99
N ASP A 113 -6.86 19.34 7.23
CA ASP A 113 -5.67 18.76 7.86
C ASP A 113 -5.89 17.35 8.45
N ALA A 114 -7.15 16.91 8.60
CA ALA A 114 -7.44 15.55 9.05
C ALA A 114 -7.01 14.46 8.04
N LEU A 115 -6.94 14.82 6.75
CA LEU A 115 -6.40 13.97 5.67
C LEU A 115 -4.86 13.94 5.61
N ALA A 116 -4.19 14.82 6.36
CA ALA A 116 -2.72 14.93 6.39
C ALA A 116 -2.07 14.18 7.58
N ALA A 117 -2.87 13.66 8.52
CA ALA A 117 -2.34 12.89 9.65
C ALA A 117 -1.60 11.63 9.15
N PRO A 118 -0.43 11.30 9.72
CA PRO A 118 0.30 10.10 9.34
C PRO A 118 -0.54 8.85 9.67
N ALA A 119 -0.59 7.92 8.74
CA ALA A 119 -1.31 6.66 8.95
C ALA A 119 -0.70 5.86 10.12
N THR A 120 -1.53 5.11 10.85
CA THR A 120 -1.10 4.22 11.95
C THR A 120 0.06 3.31 11.55
N THR A 121 0.00 2.76 10.32
CA THR A 121 1.13 2.06 9.70
C THR A 121 1.25 2.49 8.24
N THR A 122 2.49 2.77 7.81
CA THR A 122 2.83 3.08 6.42
C THR A 122 3.82 2.04 5.91
N VAL A 123 3.52 1.48 4.74
CA VAL A 123 4.33 0.53 3.98
C VAL A 123 4.77 1.22 2.70
N ARG A 124 6.07 1.26 2.43
CA ARG A 124 6.63 1.97 1.30
C ARG A 124 7.67 1.11 0.59
N GLY A 125 7.55 0.96 -0.72
CA GLY A 125 8.46 0.13 -1.51
C GLY A 125 8.16 0.20 -3.01
N ALA A 126 8.95 -0.51 -3.82
CA ALA A 126 8.66 -0.64 -5.24
C ALA A 126 7.34 -1.40 -5.46
N LEU A 127 6.62 -1.13 -6.55
CA LEU A 127 5.36 -1.81 -6.88
C LEU A 127 5.50 -3.34 -6.86
N SER A 128 6.58 -3.87 -7.44
CA SER A 128 6.88 -5.30 -7.42
C SER A 128 6.97 -5.86 -5.99
N ASP A 129 7.57 -5.10 -5.09
CA ASP A 129 7.82 -5.53 -3.72
C ASP A 129 6.58 -5.41 -2.85
N LEU A 130 5.74 -4.40 -3.08
CA LEU A 130 4.42 -4.29 -2.46
C LEU A 130 3.51 -5.47 -2.87
N LEU A 131 3.54 -5.87 -4.15
CA LEU A 131 2.85 -7.08 -4.60
C LEU A 131 3.39 -8.32 -3.89
N LEU A 132 4.71 -8.52 -3.91
CA LEU A 132 5.31 -9.68 -3.23
C LEU A 132 5.02 -9.70 -1.73
N LEU A 133 4.89 -8.55 -1.07
CA LEU A 133 4.43 -8.44 0.31
C LEU A 133 2.99 -8.94 0.49
N VAL A 134 2.03 -8.47 -0.32
CA VAL A 134 0.62 -8.89 -0.19
C VAL A 134 0.41 -10.37 -0.53
N TYR A 135 1.26 -10.91 -1.42
CA TYR A 135 1.35 -12.35 -1.71
C TYR A 135 2.11 -13.17 -0.65
N GLY A 136 2.60 -12.55 0.42
CA GLY A 136 3.31 -13.23 1.52
C GLY A 136 4.71 -13.75 1.14
N ARG A 137 5.31 -13.22 0.07
CA ARG A 137 6.65 -13.58 -0.43
C ARG A 137 7.76 -12.70 0.12
N ILE A 138 7.41 -11.51 0.61
CA ILE A 138 8.29 -10.67 1.43
C ILE A 138 7.70 -10.63 2.84
N PRO A 139 8.47 -10.96 3.89
CA PRO A 139 7.97 -10.88 5.25
C PRO A 139 7.90 -9.43 5.73
N THR A 140 6.96 -9.14 6.64
CA THR A 140 6.85 -7.83 7.33
C THR A 140 7.95 -7.59 8.36
N ARG A 141 8.65 -8.65 8.78
CA ARG A 141 9.77 -8.61 9.73
C ARG A 141 10.94 -9.47 9.28
N GLY A 142 12.14 -9.04 9.65
CA GLY A 142 13.39 -9.73 9.33
C GLY A 142 13.99 -9.25 8.00
N ALA A 143 15.16 -9.79 7.67
CA ALA A 143 15.75 -9.53 6.36
C ALA A 143 14.88 -10.19 5.29
N ALA A 144 14.51 -9.43 4.26
CA ALA A 144 13.98 -10.03 3.05
C ALA A 144 15.01 -11.05 2.52
N PRO A 145 14.59 -12.22 2.01
CA PRO A 145 15.49 -13.03 1.19
C PRO A 145 16.07 -12.16 0.07
N ALA A 146 17.26 -12.51 -0.45
CA ALA A 146 17.95 -11.80 -1.53
C ALA A 146 16.96 -11.24 -2.58
N PRO A 147 17.20 -10.04 -3.16
CA PRO A 147 16.17 -9.24 -3.82
C PRO A 147 15.27 -10.07 -4.73
N VAL A 148 14.02 -10.24 -4.30
CA VAL A 148 13.03 -11.08 -4.99
C VAL A 148 12.36 -10.29 -6.12
N GLY A 149 12.19 -8.97 -5.94
CA GLY A 149 11.64 -8.06 -6.94
C GLY A 149 12.73 -7.20 -7.61
N ALA A 150 12.34 -6.55 -8.71
CA ALA A 150 13.22 -5.67 -9.48
C ALA A 150 13.43 -4.29 -8.82
N GLY A 151 12.80 -4.07 -7.66
CA GLY A 151 12.87 -2.84 -6.88
C GLY A 151 14.29 -2.44 -6.48
N THR A 152 14.47 -1.14 -6.24
CA THR A 152 15.77 -0.53 -5.90
C THR A 152 16.13 -0.60 -4.41
N GLY A 153 15.29 -1.21 -3.56
CA GLY A 153 15.48 -1.28 -2.11
C GLY A 153 14.39 -2.09 -1.39
N PRO A 154 14.57 -2.45 -0.10
CA PRO A 154 13.61 -3.24 0.66
C PRO A 154 12.31 -2.46 0.93
N VAL A 155 11.22 -3.20 1.18
CA VAL A 155 9.98 -2.59 1.70
C VAL A 155 10.23 -1.98 3.08
N GLU A 156 10.02 -0.68 3.20
CA GLU A 156 10.06 0.07 4.45
C GLU A 156 8.69 0.00 5.13
N ILE A 157 8.65 -0.44 6.38
CA ILE A 157 7.43 -0.44 7.20
C ILE A 157 7.65 0.47 8.41
N ARG A 158 6.76 1.45 8.60
CA ARG A 158 6.78 2.41 9.72
C ARG A 158 5.45 2.36 10.45
N GLY A 159 5.47 2.32 11.79
CA GLY A 159 4.27 2.27 12.62
C GLY A 159 3.99 0.88 13.20
N ASP A 160 2.72 0.52 13.32
CA ASP A 160 2.27 -0.72 13.96
C ASP A 160 2.40 -1.94 13.01
N VAL A 161 3.48 -2.70 13.17
CA VAL A 161 3.71 -3.93 12.38
C VAL A 161 2.70 -5.04 12.72
N PRO A 162 2.36 -5.33 13.99
CA PRO A 162 1.28 -6.27 14.31
C PRO A 162 -0.06 -5.95 13.63
N LEU A 163 -0.40 -4.67 13.48
CA LEU A 163 -1.58 -4.23 12.72
C LEU A 163 -1.51 -4.66 11.26
N LEU A 164 -0.37 -4.42 10.60
CA LEU A 164 -0.14 -4.85 9.22
C LEU A 164 -0.19 -6.38 9.08
N ASP A 165 0.43 -7.10 10.01
CA ASP A 165 0.42 -8.58 10.05
C ASP A 165 -1.01 -9.13 10.14
N ALA A 166 -1.83 -8.55 11.03
CA ALA A 166 -3.21 -8.96 11.22
C ALA A 166 -4.05 -8.68 9.96
N TRP A 167 -3.84 -7.53 9.32
CA TRP A 167 -4.51 -7.18 8.08
C TRP A 167 -4.11 -8.10 6.93
N LEU A 168 -2.81 -8.27 6.65
CA LEU A 168 -2.30 -9.20 5.62
C LEU A 168 -2.81 -10.62 5.87
N HIS A 169 -2.80 -11.08 7.12
CA HIS A 169 -3.33 -12.39 7.45
C HIS A 169 -4.81 -12.53 7.06
N ALA A 170 -5.62 -11.49 7.22
CA ALA A 170 -7.03 -11.52 6.85
C ALA A 170 -7.24 -11.38 5.35
N VAL A 171 -6.59 -10.42 4.70
CA VAL A 171 -6.77 -10.17 3.26
C VAL A 171 -5.94 -11.09 2.36
N SER A 172 -5.24 -12.09 2.90
CA SER A 172 -4.55 -13.12 2.13
C SER A 172 -5.08 -14.52 2.45
N PHE A 173 -6.25 -14.66 3.08
CA PHE A 173 -6.72 -15.96 3.59
C PHE A 173 -6.88 -17.01 2.48
N TRP A 174 -7.34 -16.59 1.30
CA TRP A 174 -7.54 -17.44 0.12
C TRP A 174 -6.25 -17.94 -0.53
N LEU A 175 -5.09 -17.35 -0.21
CA LEU A 175 -3.79 -17.85 -0.67
C LEU A 175 -3.29 -19.06 0.14
N ARG A 176 -4.01 -19.47 1.18
CA ARG A 176 -3.58 -20.50 2.14
C ARG A 176 -4.47 -21.75 2.15
N GLU A 177 -5.33 -21.90 1.15
CA GLU A 177 -6.09 -23.14 0.86
C GLU A 177 -5.22 -24.13 0.07
#